data_AF-A0A9E3LIX1-F1
#
_entry.id   AF-A0A9E3LIX1-F1
#
_cell.length_a   1.000
_cell.length_b   1.000
_cell.length_c   1.000
_cell.angle_alpha   90.00
_cell.angle_beta   90.00
_cell.angle_gamma   90.00
#
_symmetry.space_group_name_H-M   'P 1'
#
loop_
_entity.id
_entity.type
_entity.pdbx_description
1 polymer ?
#
loop_
_entity_poly.entity_id
_entity_poly.type
_entity_poly.pdbx_seq_one_letter_code
_entity_poly.pdbx_strand_id
1 'polypeptide(L)'
;MAAKPAVVRDGDRWYLSDDLGGGAADRGYGYGNDDALHVMGDWDGDGSRTPGVVRPEEDPAFSERDEIPLVWYLRNTNDAGPADIVLRYGVATSRETYDTPVVGDWDGDGVETIGVVRVERDPDRFEWRLRNDNSTGEPDVTFHYGEPGGFGMMSPEALRDVPVAGDWDGDGVTTAGVVRQDPSTDTAHWLLRNDNSAGESDIRSHYGRAGDRPLVGDWDGDGDETPGAHRDRNRWLLTDTHAGGAAHHDFRYGAATDRPIVWR
;
A
#
# COMPACT_ATOMS: atom_id res chain seq x y z
N MET A 1 -8.19 15.68 4.00
CA MET A 1 -7.49 16.19 5.23
C MET A 1 -6.05 15.80 5.02
N ALA A 2 -5.08 16.72 5.09
CA ALA A 2 -3.73 16.40 4.62
C ALA A 2 -3.10 15.17 5.31
N ALA A 3 -2.76 14.15 4.52
CA ALA A 3 -2.03 12.94 4.87
C ALA A 3 -0.66 13.25 5.47
N LYS A 4 -0.17 12.32 6.29
CA LYS A 4 0.96 12.50 7.21
C LYS A 4 1.89 11.31 7.22
N PRO A 5 3.18 11.51 7.60
CA PRO A 5 4.14 10.44 7.66
C PRO A 5 4.01 9.67 8.98
N ALA A 6 4.07 8.35 8.88
CA ALA A 6 4.27 7.44 9.99
C ALA A 6 5.33 6.41 9.63
N VAL A 7 5.87 5.75 10.65
CA VAL A 7 6.81 4.65 10.45
C VAL A 7 6.56 3.52 11.43
N VAL A 8 6.83 2.28 11.01
CA VAL A 8 6.83 1.10 11.87
C VAL A 8 8.25 0.58 12.04
N ARG A 9 8.68 0.42 13.30
CA ARG A 9 10.00 -0.08 13.68
C ARG A 9 9.86 -1.42 14.38
N ASP A 10 10.74 -2.36 14.03
CA ASP A 10 10.79 -3.70 14.61
C ASP A 10 9.42 -4.41 14.57
N GLY A 11 8.65 -4.17 13.49
CA GLY A 11 7.38 -4.84 13.20
C GLY A 11 6.17 -4.48 14.07
N ASP A 12 6.35 -3.94 15.27
CA ASP A 12 5.22 -3.62 16.15
C ASP A 12 5.19 -2.18 16.69
N ARG A 13 6.26 -1.40 16.55
CA ARG A 13 6.32 -0.04 17.11
C ARG A 13 5.99 1.01 16.06
N TRP A 14 4.81 1.59 16.18
CA TRP A 14 4.31 2.65 15.30
C TRP A 14 4.72 4.03 15.84
N TYR A 15 5.12 4.92 14.96
CA TYR A 15 5.51 6.30 15.26
C TYR A 15 4.86 7.24 14.25
N LEU A 16 3.86 8.01 14.69
CA LEU A 16 3.05 8.90 13.87
C LEU A 16 3.48 10.35 14.09
N SER A 17 3.56 11.11 13.00
CA SER A 17 3.84 12.55 13.01
C SER A 17 2.63 13.32 12.50
N ASP A 18 2.22 14.39 13.19
CA ASP A 18 1.16 15.32 12.79
C ASP A 18 1.64 16.36 11.75
N ASP A 19 2.96 16.39 11.51
CA ASP A 19 3.61 17.34 10.62
C ASP A 19 4.22 16.69 9.37
N LEU A 20 4.24 17.44 8.27
CA LEU A 20 4.99 17.13 7.03
C LEU A 20 6.39 17.74 7.10
N GLY A 21 7.08 17.53 8.23
CA GLY A 21 8.23 18.34 8.62
C GLY A 21 9.32 17.59 9.38
N GLY A 22 9.47 16.28 9.17
CA GLY A 22 10.46 15.47 9.89
C GLY A 22 10.37 15.59 11.42
N GLY A 23 11.45 15.23 12.12
CA GLY A 23 11.53 15.41 13.58
C GLY A 23 11.11 14.17 14.38
N ALA A 24 10.70 14.41 15.63
CA ALA A 24 10.25 13.36 16.54
C ALA A 24 8.79 13.01 16.26
N ALA A 25 8.40 11.78 16.58
CA ALA A 25 7.00 11.37 16.49
C ALA A 25 6.15 12.06 17.57
N ASP A 26 4.96 12.49 17.20
CA ASP A 26 3.96 13.03 18.13
C ASP A 26 3.28 11.92 18.92
N ARG A 27 3.14 10.75 18.29
CA ARG A 27 2.47 9.58 18.87
C ARG A 27 3.27 8.31 18.61
N GLY A 28 3.16 7.36 19.53
CA GLY A 28 3.66 6.02 19.29
C GLY A 28 3.01 4.97 20.18
N TYR A 29 2.85 3.78 19.62
CA TYR A 29 2.16 2.65 20.25
C TYR A 29 2.67 1.31 19.69
N GLY A 30 2.32 0.23 20.38
CA GLY A 30 2.65 -1.14 19.99
C GLY A 30 1.45 -1.85 19.36
N TYR A 31 1.57 -2.31 18.12
CA TYR A 31 0.56 -3.12 17.44
C TYR A 31 1.19 -3.97 16.32
N GLY A 32 0.97 -5.29 16.35
CA GLY A 32 1.53 -6.21 15.37
C GLY A 32 2.70 -7.05 15.88
N ASN A 33 3.54 -7.51 14.96
CA ASN A 33 4.74 -8.32 15.22
C ASN A 33 5.78 -8.15 14.10
N ASP A 34 6.99 -8.68 14.32
CA ASP A 34 8.18 -8.55 13.45
C ASP A 34 7.96 -8.95 11.98
N ASP A 35 7.05 -9.90 11.71
CA ASP A 35 6.85 -10.50 10.38
C ASP A 35 5.60 -10.00 9.64
N ALA A 36 4.84 -9.08 10.24
CA ALA A 36 3.64 -8.55 9.60
C ALA A 36 3.96 -7.60 8.43
N LEU A 37 3.05 -7.57 7.46
CA LEU A 37 2.86 -6.45 6.55
C LEU A 37 1.98 -5.41 7.25
N HIS A 38 2.30 -4.13 7.07
CA HIS A 38 1.65 -3.02 7.75
C HIS A 38 0.78 -2.26 6.76
N VAL A 39 -0.46 -2.01 7.15
CA VAL A 39 -1.43 -1.24 6.38
C VAL A 39 -2.09 -0.21 7.30
N MET A 40 -2.64 0.86 6.71
CA MET A 40 -3.45 1.85 7.40
C MET A 40 -4.74 2.00 6.61
N GLY A 41 -5.86 2.15 7.31
CA GLY A 41 -7.17 2.34 6.70
C GLY A 41 -8.19 2.95 7.64
N ASP A 42 -9.18 3.66 7.12
CA ASP A 42 -10.39 4.05 7.84
C ASP A 42 -11.42 2.91 7.82
N TRP A 43 -11.22 1.92 8.69
CA TRP A 43 -11.98 0.67 8.67
C TRP A 43 -13.44 0.80 9.12
N ASP A 44 -13.78 1.89 9.80
CA ASP A 44 -15.12 2.14 10.36
C ASP A 44 -15.78 3.44 9.87
N GLY A 45 -15.14 4.14 8.93
CA GLY A 45 -15.68 5.31 8.25
C GLY A 45 -15.77 6.54 9.14
N ASP A 46 -14.90 6.64 10.15
CA ASP A 46 -14.88 7.78 11.08
C ASP A 46 -14.04 8.96 10.58
N GLY A 47 -13.40 8.80 9.42
CA GLY A 47 -12.51 9.75 8.78
C GLY A 47 -11.06 9.68 9.28
N SER A 48 -10.72 8.71 10.12
CA SER A 48 -9.37 8.53 10.68
C SER A 48 -8.76 7.20 10.24
N ARG A 49 -7.61 7.27 9.57
CA ARG A 49 -6.86 6.04 9.25
C ARG A 49 -6.23 5.45 10.50
N THR A 50 -6.42 4.14 10.68
CA THR A 50 -6.03 3.37 11.87
C THR A 50 -5.31 2.08 11.46
N PRO A 51 -4.52 1.46 12.35
CA PRO A 51 -3.55 0.45 11.95
C PRO A 51 -4.18 -0.91 11.64
N GLY A 52 -3.68 -1.53 10.59
CA GLY A 52 -3.89 -2.94 10.29
C GLY A 52 -2.55 -3.67 10.13
N VAL A 53 -2.55 -4.97 10.47
CA VAL A 53 -1.42 -5.86 10.21
C VAL A 53 -1.89 -7.12 9.49
N VAL A 54 -1.13 -7.54 8.48
CA VAL A 54 -1.44 -8.71 7.65
C VAL A 54 -0.29 -9.69 7.76
N ARG A 55 -0.58 -10.95 8.08
CA ARG A 55 0.47 -11.98 8.21
C ARG A 55 0.04 -13.35 7.70
N PRO A 56 0.98 -14.16 7.19
CA PRO A 56 0.74 -15.56 6.91
C PRO A 56 0.41 -16.31 8.20
N GLU A 57 -0.66 -17.10 8.20
CA GLU A 57 -0.90 -18.08 9.26
C GLU A 57 -1.21 -19.45 8.68
N GLU A 58 -0.38 -20.44 9.03
CA GLU A 58 -0.66 -21.82 8.66
C GLU A 58 -1.91 -22.29 9.40
N ASP A 59 -2.89 -22.81 8.66
CA ASP A 59 -4.02 -23.52 9.24
C ASP A 59 -3.78 -25.03 9.09
N PRO A 60 -3.60 -25.78 10.20
CA PRO A 60 -3.41 -27.23 10.15
C PRO A 60 -4.53 -27.98 9.44
N ALA A 61 -5.74 -27.40 9.34
CA ALA A 61 -6.86 -27.98 8.61
C ALA A 61 -6.73 -27.84 7.07
N PHE A 62 -5.81 -27.02 6.58
CA PHE A 62 -5.59 -26.72 5.15
C PHE A 62 -4.25 -27.23 4.63
N SER A 63 -3.58 -28.14 5.36
CA SER A 63 -2.27 -28.71 5.01
C SER A 63 -2.22 -29.45 3.65
N GLU A 64 -3.34 -29.57 2.94
CA GLU A 64 -3.43 -30.17 1.61
C GLU A 64 -3.40 -29.15 0.46
N ARG A 65 -3.50 -27.83 0.75
CA ARG A 65 -3.32 -26.77 -0.25
C ARG A 65 -1.97 -26.12 -0.01
N ASP A 66 -1.13 -26.03 -1.04
CA ASP A 66 0.17 -25.33 -1.02
C ASP A 66 0.04 -23.79 -0.86
N GLU A 67 -0.98 -23.31 -0.14
CA GLU A 67 -1.36 -21.91 0.01
C GLU A 67 -1.48 -21.57 1.50
N ILE A 68 -0.61 -20.66 1.97
CA ILE A 68 -0.70 -20.11 3.32
C ILE A 68 -1.63 -18.89 3.28
N PRO A 69 -2.76 -18.87 3.99
CA PRO A 69 -3.68 -17.73 3.97
C PRO A 69 -3.05 -16.50 4.64
N LEU A 70 -3.42 -15.31 4.13
CA LEU A 70 -3.19 -14.05 4.82
C LEU A 70 -4.32 -13.79 5.82
N VAL A 71 -3.93 -13.52 7.07
CA VAL A 71 -4.83 -13.10 8.14
C VAL A 71 -4.61 -11.62 8.41
N TRP A 72 -5.69 -10.85 8.34
CA TRP A 72 -5.72 -9.42 8.60
C TRP A 72 -6.21 -9.18 10.02
N TYR A 73 -5.53 -8.29 10.72
CA TYR A 73 -5.85 -7.82 12.07
C TYR A 73 -5.99 -6.31 12.00
N LEU A 74 -7.22 -5.82 11.94
CA LEU A 74 -7.53 -4.40 11.80
C LEU A 74 -7.97 -3.85 13.15
N ARG A 75 -7.65 -2.58 13.38
CA ARG A 75 -7.94 -1.89 14.63
C ARG A 75 -8.47 -0.51 14.31
N ASN A 76 -9.51 -0.09 15.01
CA ASN A 76 -10.21 1.18 14.77
C ASN A 76 -9.65 2.33 15.62
N THR A 77 -8.45 2.16 16.17
CA THR A 77 -7.84 3.12 17.09
C THR A 77 -6.33 3.19 16.91
N ASN A 78 -5.76 4.38 17.02
CA ASN A 78 -4.31 4.60 16.94
C ASN A 78 -3.62 4.39 18.32
N ASP A 79 -3.81 3.21 18.91
CA ASP A 79 -3.23 2.81 20.20
C ASP A 79 -2.86 1.31 20.25
N ALA A 80 -2.48 0.81 21.44
CA ALA A 80 -2.05 -0.57 21.68
C ALA A 80 -3.16 -1.43 22.28
N GLY A 81 -3.16 -2.75 22.04
CA GLY A 81 -4.29 -3.64 22.39
C GLY A 81 -4.66 -4.64 21.28
N PRO A 82 -5.75 -5.41 21.43
CA PRO A 82 -6.18 -6.39 20.45
C PRO A 82 -6.72 -5.74 19.16
N ALA A 83 -6.83 -6.55 18.10
CA ALA A 83 -7.54 -6.17 16.88
C ALA A 83 -9.05 -6.13 17.13
N ASP A 84 -9.74 -5.21 16.47
CA ASP A 84 -11.21 -5.10 16.48
C ASP A 84 -11.81 -6.03 15.42
N ILE A 85 -11.13 -6.20 14.28
CA ILE A 85 -11.54 -7.07 13.18
C ILE A 85 -10.41 -8.05 12.87
N VAL A 86 -10.76 -9.34 12.78
CA VAL A 86 -9.84 -10.41 12.34
C VAL A 86 -10.50 -11.22 11.24
N LEU A 87 -9.85 -11.30 10.08
CA LEU A 87 -10.40 -11.96 8.88
C LEU A 87 -9.31 -12.62 8.04
N ARG A 88 -9.71 -13.52 7.14
CA ARG A 88 -8.82 -14.13 6.15
C ARG A 88 -9.13 -13.58 4.77
N TYR A 89 -8.10 -13.11 4.08
CA TYR A 89 -8.23 -12.67 2.69
C TYR A 89 -6.88 -12.63 1.98
N GLY A 90 -6.77 -13.38 0.88
CA GLY A 90 -5.55 -13.54 0.11
C GLY A 90 -4.63 -14.66 0.61
N VAL A 91 -3.52 -14.86 -0.11
CA VAL A 91 -2.51 -15.91 0.13
C VAL A 91 -1.10 -15.32 0.20
N ALA A 92 -0.34 -15.70 1.22
CA ALA A 92 0.98 -15.13 1.48
C ALA A 92 2.03 -15.67 0.50
N THR A 93 1.97 -16.97 0.19
CA THR A 93 2.82 -17.59 -0.83
C THR A 93 2.29 -18.97 -1.19
N SER A 94 2.32 -19.25 -2.48
CA SER A 94 2.62 -20.56 -3.05
C SER A 94 3.96 -20.43 -3.81
N ARG A 95 4.53 -21.51 -4.36
CA ARG A 95 5.78 -21.45 -5.16
C ARG A 95 5.69 -20.45 -6.34
N GLU A 96 4.48 -20.13 -6.79
CA GLU A 96 4.22 -19.38 -8.02
C GLU A 96 3.28 -18.18 -7.83
N THR A 97 2.62 -18.06 -6.66
CA THR A 97 1.63 -17.03 -6.38
C THR A 97 1.92 -16.32 -5.07
N TYR A 98 1.76 -15.00 -5.02
CA TYR A 98 1.71 -14.26 -3.76
C TYR A 98 0.77 -13.06 -3.89
N ASP A 99 0.09 -12.72 -2.79
CA ASP A 99 -0.82 -11.60 -2.73
C ASP A 99 -0.17 -10.43 -1.97
N THR A 100 -0.22 -9.23 -2.55
CA THR A 100 0.21 -7.98 -1.91
C THR A 100 -1.02 -7.25 -1.36
N PRO A 101 -1.11 -6.97 -0.05
CA PRO A 101 -2.18 -6.17 0.54
C PRO A 101 -2.30 -4.78 -0.08
N VAL A 102 -3.52 -4.35 -0.36
CA VAL A 102 -3.89 -2.98 -0.72
C VAL A 102 -5.13 -2.56 0.08
N VAL A 103 -5.32 -1.26 0.26
CA VAL A 103 -6.42 -0.69 1.06
C VAL A 103 -6.97 0.52 0.31
N GLY A 104 -8.28 0.72 0.40
CA GLY A 104 -8.96 1.82 -0.27
C GLY A 104 -10.46 1.77 -0.05
N ASP A 105 -11.12 2.90 -0.25
CA ASP A 105 -12.58 2.99 -0.40
C ASP A 105 -12.93 2.68 -1.87
N TRP A 106 -13.14 1.41 -2.19
CA TRP A 106 -13.27 0.97 -3.59
C TRP A 106 -14.62 1.28 -4.22
N ASP A 107 -15.65 1.59 -3.43
CA ASP A 107 -17.01 1.86 -3.89
C ASP A 107 -17.58 3.22 -3.46
N GLY A 108 -16.79 4.04 -2.79
CA GLY A 108 -17.08 5.44 -2.48
C GLY A 108 -18.06 5.62 -1.34
N ASP A 109 -18.11 4.66 -0.40
CA ASP A 109 -19.04 4.71 0.74
C ASP A 109 -18.47 5.42 1.98
N GLY A 110 -17.19 5.80 1.91
CA GLY A 110 -16.44 6.46 2.96
C GLY A 110 -15.72 5.50 3.92
N VAL A 111 -15.78 4.18 3.71
CA VAL A 111 -15.07 3.17 4.50
C VAL A 111 -13.94 2.58 3.66
N GLU A 112 -12.71 2.63 4.16
CA GLU A 112 -11.61 1.94 3.51
C GLU A 112 -11.61 0.45 3.87
N THR A 113 -11.48 -0.40 2.85
CA THR A 113 -11.60 -1.84 3.00
C THR A 113 -10.43 -2.60 2.37
N ILE A 114 -10.31 -3.86 2.75
CA ILE A 114 -9.23 -4.74 2.32
C ILE A 114 -9.26 -5.03 0.80
N GLY A 115 -8.07 -5.20 0.24
CA GLY A 115 -7.87 -5.76 -1.09
C GLY A 115 -6.54 -6.48 -1.17
N VAL A 116 -6.36 -7.28 -2.22
CA VAL A 116 -5.07 -7.85 -2.57
C VAL A 116 -4.79 -7.75 -4.05
N VAL A 117 -3.51 -7.60 -4.38
CA VAL A 117 -3.01 -7.80 -5.73
C VAL A 117 -2.31 -9.14 -5.79
N ARG A 118 -2.93 -10.07 -6.50
CA ARG A 118 -2.41 -11.40 -6.78
C ARG A 118 -1.42 -11.36 -7.92
N VAL A 119 -0.19 -11.77 -7.61
CA VAL A 119 0.85 -11.97 -8.59
C VAL A 119 1.03 -13.46 -8.83
N GLU A 120 0.72 -13.92 -10.04
CA GLU A 120 1.04 -15.28 -10.51
C GLU A 120 2.20 -15.20 -11.51
N ARG A 121 3.08 -16.19 -11.50
CA ARG A 121 4.32 -16.18 -12.30
C ARG A 121 4.25 -17.02 -13.57
N ASP A 122 3.33 -17.97 -13.64
CA ASP A 122 3.16 -18.83 -14.79
C ASP A 122 1.69 -19.25 -14.93
N PRO A 123 0.90 -18.56 -15.79
CA PRO A 123 1.30 -17.39 -16.58
C PRO A 123 1.52 -16.14 -15.72
N ASP A 124 2.31 -15.18 -16.20
CA ASP A 124 2.47 -13.87 -15.55
C ASP A 124 1.12 -13.15 -15.46
N ARG A 125 0.61 -13.00 -14.23
CA ARG A 125 -0.67 -12.37 -13.93
C ARG A 125 -0.50 -11.35 -12.81
N PHE A 126 -1.12 -10.19 -12.98
CA PHE A 126 -1.22 -9.15 -11.96
C PHE A 126 -2.70 -8.80 -11.80
N GLU A 127 -3.39 -9.53 -10.91
CA GLU A 127 -4.83 -9.44 -10.70
C GLU A 127 -5.15 -8.70 -9.41
N TRP A 128 -5.92 -7.63 -9.51
CA TRP A 128 -6.54 -6.95 -8.38
C TRP A 128 -7.76 -7.74 -7.94
N ARG A 129 -7.89 -7.96 -6.63
CA ARG A 129 -9.01 -8.64 -5.98
C ARG A 129 -9.42 -7.78 -4.77
N LEU A 130 -10.51 -7.04 -4.93
CA LEU A 130 -10.95 -6.02 -3.98
C LEU A 130 -12.21 -6.48 -3.24
N ARG A 131 -12.39 -6.01 -2.01
CA ARG A 131 -13.57 -6.26 -1.18
C ARG A 131 -14.19 -4.95 -0.76
N ASN A 132 -15.50 -4.85 -0.81
CA ASN A 132 -16.23 -3.67 -0.33
C ASN A 132 -16.63 -3.81 1.14
N ASP A 133 -16.06 -4.79 1.85
CA ASP A 133 -16.30 -4.98 3.26
C ASP A 133 -15.14 -5.71 3.96
N ASN A 134 -14.97 -5.44 5.25
CA ASN A 134 -13.92 -6.03 6.09
C ASN A 134 -14.36 -7.38 6.69
N SER A 135 -14.67 -8.37 5.83
CA SER A 135 -14.95 -9.75 6.23
C SER A 135 -14.23 -10.80 5.36
N THR A 136 -14.34 -12.08 5.74
CA THR A 136 -13.81 -13.19 4.92
C THR A 136 -14.80 -13.54 3.79
N GLY A 137 -14.31 -13.71 2.56
CA GLY A 137 -15.15 -13.95 1.39
C GLY A 137 -14.42 -13.84 0.06
N GLU A 138 -15.15 -14.06 -1.04
CA GLU A 138 -14.67 -13.85 -2.41
C GLU A 138 -14.56 -12.35 -2.73
N PRO A 139 -13.68 -11.93 -3.65
CA PRO A 139 -13.64 -10.54 -4.13
C PRO A 139 -14.97 -10.07 -4.71
N ASP A 140 -15.31 -8.81 -4.44
CA ASP A 140 -16.44 -8.10 -5.07
C ASP A 140 -16.04 -7.59 -6.46
N VAL A 141 -14.77 -7.17 -6.61
CA VAL A 141 -14.21 -6.66 -7.87
C VAL A 141 -12.92 -7.41 -8.20
N THR A 142 -12.80 -7.88 -9.45
CA THR A 142 -11.56 -8.43 -9.98
C THR A 142 -11.23 -7.91 -11.37
N PHE A 143 -9.96 -7.59 -11.60
CA PHE A 143 -9.47 -7.16 -12.91
C PHE A 143 -7.94 -7.29 -12.99
N HIS A 144 -7.42 -7.18 -14.20
CA HIS A 144 -5.99 -7.20 -14.46
C HIS A 144 -5.49 -5.79 -14.75
N TYR A 145 -4.49 -5.34 -14.01
CA TYR A 145 -3.85 -4.05 -14.26
C TYR A 145 -2.45 -4.01 -13.68
N GLY A 146 -1.44 -3.82 -14.54
CA GLY A 146 -0.03 -3.94 -14.21
C GLY A 146 0.59 -5.24 -14.71
N GLU A 147 1.90 -5.35 -14.52
CA GLU A 147 2.72 -6.48 -14.96
C GLU A 147 3.66 -6.91 -13.82
N PRO A 148 3.75 -8.22 -13.47
CA PRO A 148 4.63 -8.71 -12.40
C PRO A 148 6.11 -8.36 -12.59
N GLY A 149 6.50 -8.14 -13.84
CA GLY A 149 7.90 -8.05 -14.26
C GLY A 149 8.55 -9.43 -14.42
N GLY A 150 9.62 -9.51 -15.22
CA GLY A 150 10.45 -10.71 -15.30
C GLY A 150 11.35 -10.86 -14.06
N PHE A 151 11.55 -12.08 -13.55
CA PHE A 151 12.38 -12.30 -12.36
C PHE A 151 13.90 -12.08 -12.60
N GLY A 152 14.54 -11.25 -11.76
CA GLY A 152 15.98 -11.30 -11.48
C GLY A 152 16.30 -12.53 -10.63
N MET A 153 17.26 -13.41 -10.97
CA MET A 153 18.69 -13.19 -11.23
C MET A 153 19.14 -13.24 -12.70
N MET A 154 18.23 -13.48 -13.65
CA MET A 154 18.57 -13.53 -15.08
C MET A 154 18.34 -12.20 -15.81
N SER A 155 17.57 -11.27 -15.22
CA SER A 155 17.26 -9.96 -15.79
C SER A 155 17.24 -8.87 -14.70
N PRO A 156 18.40 -8.41 -14.21
CA PRO A 156 18.48 -7.31 -13.22
C PRO A 156 17.91 -5.97 -13.74
N GLU A 157 17.64 -5.88 -15.04
CA GLU A 157 17.03 -4.72 -15.71
C GLU A 157 15.51 -4.89 -15.92
N ALA A 158 14.91 -5.94 -15.37
CA ALA A 158 13.48 -6.18 -15.53
C ALA A 158 12.66 -5.09 -14.84
N LEU A 159 11.72 -4.51 -15.61
CA LEU A 159 10.69 -3.63 -15.09
C LEU A 159 9.85 -4.41 -14.07
N ARG A 160 9.50 -3.76 -12.96
CA ARG A 160 8.62 -4.33 -11.93
C ARG A 160 7.56 -3.33 -11.55
N ASP A 161 6.30 -3.74 -11.62
CA ASP A 161 5.20 -2.94 -11.12
C ASP A 161 5.00 -3.18 -9.62
N VAL A 162 4.84 -2.09 -8.88
CA VAL A 162 4.42 -2.08 -7.47
C VAL A 162 2.99 -1.56 -7.43
N PRO A 163 2.03 -2.29 -6.84
CA PRO A 163 0.65 -1.80 -6.76
C PRO A 163 0.58 -0.61 -5.79
N VAL A 164 -0.20 0.39 -6.17
CA VAL A 164 -0.56 1.55 -5.35
C VAL A 164 -2.05 1.82 -5.53
N ALA A 165 -2.70 2.34 -4.49
CA ALA A 165 -4.12 2.64 -4.51
C ALA A 165 -4.30 4.05 -3.96
N GLY A 166 -5.17 4.82 -4.59
CA GLY A 166 -5.54 6.15 -4.12
C GLY A 166 -6.67 6.77 -4.92
N ASP A 167 -7.22 7.86 -4.39
CA ASP A 167 -8.20 8.71 -5.07
C ASP A 167 -7.44 9.75 -5.92
N TRP A 168 -7.21 9.44 -7.19
CA TRP A 168 -6.32 10.26 -8.03
C TRP A 168 -6.96 11.52 -8.59
N ASP A 169 -8.29 11.59 -8.64
CA ASP A 169 -9.05 12.69 -9.22
C ASP A 169 -10.07 13.34 -8.26
N GLY A 170 -10.00 12.97 -6.98
CA GLY A 170 -10.70 13.62 -5.88
C GLY A 170 -12.20 13.34 -5.86
N ASP A 171 -12.62 12.21 -6.45
CA ASP A 171 -14.04 11.86 -6.56
C ASP A 171 -14.57 11.08 -5.34
N GLY A 172 -13.69 10.75 -4.41
CA GLY A 172 -13.97 9.98 -3.19
C GLY A 172 -13.79 8.47 -3.36
N VAL A 173 -13.43 7.97 -4.55
CA VAL A 173 -13.25 6.54 -4.82
C VAL A 173 -11.76 6.22 -4.95
N THR A 174 -11.28 5.31 -4.12
CA THR A 174 -9.95 4.76 -4.27
C THR A 174 -9.88 3.84 -5.48
N THR A 175 -8.91 4.10 -6.36
CA THR A 175 -8.74 3.36 -7.61
C THR A 175 -7.31 2.85 -7.79
N ALA A 176 -7.16 1.84 -8.64
CA ALA A 176 -5.89 1.16 -8.83
C ALA A 176 -4.82 2.01 -9.55
N GLY A 177 -3.58 1.78 -9.19
CA GLY A 177 -2.40 2.31 -9.88
C GLY A 177 -1.23 1.34 -9.77
N VAL A 178 -0.25 1.52 -10.64
CA VAL A 178 1.03 0.82 -10.53
C VAL A 178 2.19 1.79 -10.69
N VAL A 179 3.24 1.54 -9.90
CA VAL A 179 4.51 2.23 -10.06
C VAL A 179 5.49 1.27 -10.71
N ARG A 180 5.73 1.49 -12.01
CA ARG A 180 6.67 0.71 -12.82
C ARG A 180 8.09 1.21 -12.55
N GLN A 181 8.88 0.38 -11.89
CA GLN A 181 10.27 0.66 -11.54
C GLN A 181 11.16 0.29 -12.73
N ASP A 182 11.93 1.25 -13.26
CA ASP A 182 12.88 1.05 -14.35
C ASP A 182 14.33 1.26 -13.89
N PRO A 183 15.03 0.17 -13.52
CA PRO A 183 16.43 0.24 -13.10
C PRO A 183 17.39 0.74 -14.18
N SER A 184 17.03 0.60 -15.47
CA SER A 184 17.90 0.99 -16.59
C SER A 184 18.00 2.51 -16.73
N THR A 185 16.94 3.22 -16.34
CA THR A 185 16.87 4.69 -16.36
C THR A 185 16.90 5.32 -14.97
N ASP A 186 16.92 4.51 -13.91
CA ASP A 186 16.79 4.95 -12.50
C ASP A 186 15.50 5.76 -12.27
N THR A 187 14.39 5.37 -12.92
CA THR A 187 13.10 6.08 -12.83
C THR A 187 11.96 5.20 -12.31
N ALA A 188 10.96 5.87 -11.72
CA ALA A 188 9.71 5.26 -11.30
C ALA A 188 8.57 5.93 -12.08
N HIS A 189 7.87 5.14 -12.91
CA HIS A 189 6.75 5.59 -13.72
C HIS A 189 5.45 5.29 -12.99
N TRP A 190 4.66 6.32 -12.71
CA TRP A 190 3.35 6.19 -12.11
C TRP A 190 2.33 6.04 -13.23
N LEU A 191 1.59 4.93 -13.22
CA LEU A 191 0.55 4.59 -14.18
C LEU A 191 -0.74 4.40 -13.36
N LEU A 192 -1.60 5.41 -13.36
CA LEU A 192 -2.78 5.47 -12.50
C LEU A 192 -4.05 5.36 -13.32
N ARG A 193 -5.08 4.75 -12.74
CA ARG A 193 -6.40 4.54 -13.35
C ARG A 193 -7.44 5.23 -12.49
N ASN A 194 -8.41 5.89 -13.10
CA ASN A 194 -9.56 6.45 -12.38
C ASN A 194 -10.74 5.47 -12.36
N ASP A 195 -10.47 4.17 -12.52
CA ASP A 195 -11.48 3.13 -12.51
C ASP A 195 -10.88 1.76 -12.13
N ASN A 196 -11.59 1.01 -11.29
CA ASN A 196 -11.23 -0.33 -10.83
C ASN A 196 -11.56 -1.41 -11.89
N SER A 197 -10.97 -1.26 -13.07
CA SER A 197 -11.08 -2.21 -14.18
C SER A 197 -9.79 -2.30 -14.99
N ALA A 198 -9.73 -3.23 -15.94
CA ALA A 198 -8.61 -3.37 -16.86
C ALA A 198 -8.57 -2.25 -17.91
N GLY A 199 -7.37 -1.99 -18.46
CA GLY A 199 -7.16 -1.07 -19.58
C GLY A 199 -5.91 -0.22 -19.44
N GLU A 200 -5.81 0.85 -20.22
CA GLU A 200 -4.69 1.80 -20.16
C GLU A 200 -4.80 2.74 -18.95
N SER A 201 -3.67 3.26 -18.44
CA SER A 201 -3.69 4.34 -17.44
C SER A 201 -4.27 5.63 -18.01
N ASP A 202 -5.02 6.33 -17.16
CA ASP A 202 -5.56 7.67 -17.37
C ASP A 202 -4.51 8.74 -17.07
N ILE A 203 -3.72 8.53 -16.00
CA ILE A 203 -2.64 9.44 -15.59
C ILE A 203 -1.30 8.73 -15.71
N ARG A 204 -0.32 9.44 -16.30
CA ARG A 204 1.06 8.95 -16.49
C ARG A 204 2.06 10.01 -16.08
N SER A 205 2.96 9.67 -15.16
CA SER A 205 3.99 10.60 -14.72
C SER A 205 5.25 9.92 -14.22
N HIS A 206 6.27 10.73 -13.92
CA HIS A 206 7.56 10.27 -13.42
C HIS A 206 7.82 10.96 -12.09
N TYR A 207 7.95 10.16 -11.02
CA TYR A 207 8.23 10.70 -9.71
C TYR A 207 8.97 9.68 -8.83
N GLY A 208 10.08 10.11 -8.24
CA GLY A 208 11.00 9.20 -7.55
C GLY A 208 12.00 8.54 -8.50
N ARG A 209 12.68 7.52 -7.99
CA ARG A 209 13.69 6.71 -8.68
C ARG A 209 13.35 5.23 -8.59
N ALA A 210 13.96 4.44 -9.46
CA ALA A 210 13.89 3.00 -9.34
C ALA A 210 14.46 2.54 -7.98
N GLY A 211 13.70 1.72 -7.26
CA GLY A 211 14.04 1.25 -5.91
C GLY A 211 13.52 2.12 -4.76
N ASP A 212 12.97 3.31 -5.03
CA ASP A 212 12.21 4.02 -4.01
C ASP A 212 10.95 3.24 -3.66
N ARG A 213 10.53 3.32 -2.39
CA ARG A 213 9.20 2.82 -1.99
C ARG A 213 8.16 3.88 -2.35
N PRO A 214 7.16 3.56 -3.19
CA PRO A 214 6.10 4.51 -3.50
C PRO A 214 5.23 4.76 -2.28
N LEU A 215 4.76 5.98 -2.13
CA LEU A 215 3.82 6.44 -1.12
C LEU A 215 2.69 7.18 -1.79
N VAL A 216 1.49 7.10 -1.24
CA VAL A 216 0.29 7.78 -1.76
C VAL A 216 -0.36 8.53 -0.62
N GLY A 217 -0.84 9.75 -0.90
CA GLY A 217 -1.63 10.51 0.04
C GLY A 217 -2.00 11.90 -0.49
N ASP A 218 -3.06 12.46 0.07
CA ASP A 218 -3.49 13.86 -0.06
C ASP A 218 -2.54 14.73 0.76
N TRP A 219 -1.39 15.15 0.23
CA TRP A 219 -0.34 15.81 1.04
C TRP A 219 -0.68 17.26 1.44
N ASP A 220 -1.47 17.98 0.64
CA ASP A 220 -1.80 19.39 0.86
C ASP A 220 -3.24 19.61 1.36
N GLY A 221 -4.06 18.57 1.37
CA GLY A 221 -5.40 18.58 1.93
C GLY A 221 -6.50 18.96 0.93
N ASP A 222 -6.24 18.90 -0.37
CA ASP A 222 -7.17 19.31 -1.43
C ASP A 222 -8.16 18.21 -1.83
N GLY A 223 -7.88 16.95 -1.47
CA GLY A 223 -8.72 15.80 -1.75
C GLY A 223 -8.12 14.84 -2.78
N ASP A 224 -7.15 15.28 -3.58
CA ASP A 224 -6.48 14.44 -4.56
C ASP A 224 -5.29 13.73 -3.92
N GLU A 225 -5.26 12.40 -4.00
CA GLU A 225 -4.10 11.64 -3.57
C GLU A 225 -3.01 11.65 -4.65
N THR A 226 -1.79 12.01 -4.23
CA THR A 226 -0.70 12.33 -5.15
C THR A 226 0.59 11.54 -4.84
N PRO A 227 1.51 11.41 -5.81
CA PRO A 227 2.71 10.59 -5.65
C PRO A 227 3.65 11.03 -4.51
N GLY A 228 4.25 10.04 -3.87
CA GLY A 228 5.32 10.19 -2.90
C GLY A 228 6.37 9.09 -3.05
N ALA A 229 7.59 9.36 -2.58
CA ALA A 229 8.69 8.41 -2.61
C ALA A 229 9.44 8.42 -1.28
N HIS A 230 9.62 7.23 -0.70
CA HIS A 230 10.52 7.03 0.43
C HIS A 230 11.83 6.40 -0.03
N ARG A 231 12.91 7.10 0.23
CA ARG A 231 14.28 6.74 -0.18
C ARG A 231 15.16 6.47 1.03
N ASP A 232 16.26 5.75 0.79
CA ASP A 232 17.34 5.51 1.74
C ASP A 232 17.63 6.68 2.69
N ARG A 233 18.03 6.33 3.92
CA ARG A 233 18.27 7.28 5.02
C ARG A 233 17.02 8.09 5.39
N ASN A 234 15.85 7.45 5.27
CA ASN A 234 14.54 7.89 5.74
C ASN A 234 14.07 9.19 5.12
N ARG A 235 14.39 9.37 3.84
CA ARG A 235 14.05 10.60 3.12
C ARG A 235 12.68 10.43 2.49
N TRP A 236 11.76 11.32 2.84
CA TRP A 236 10.43 11.44 2.29
C TRP A 236 10.45 12.54 1.23
N LEU A 237 9.98 12.21 0.03
CA LEU A 237 9.88 13.10 -1.12
C LEU A 237 8.44 13.09 -1.58
N LEU A 238 7.66 14.12 -1.29
CA LEU A 238 6.22 14.15 -1.56
C LEU A 238 5.91 15.27 -2.55
N THR A 239 4.98 15.02 -3.47
CA THR A 239 4.56 16.01 -4.44
C THR A 239 3.05 16.18 -4.43
N ASP A 240 2.60 17.43 -4.36
CA ASP A 240 1.17 17.82 -4.35
C ASP A 240 0.59 17.84 -5.79
N THR A 241 1.09 16.98 -6.69
CA THR A 241 0.63 16.95 -8.10
C THR A 241 1.00 15.64 -8.79
N HIS A 242 0.15 15.21 -9.72
CA HIS A 242 0.45 14.08 -10.62
C HIS A 242 1.41 14.44 -11.75
N ALA A 243 1.80 15.70 -11.96
CA ALA A 243 2.72 16.07 -13.05
C ALA A 243 4.17 15.58 -12.83
N GLY A 244 4.51 15.14 -11.63
CA GLY A 244 5.88 14.81 -11.22
C GLY A 244 6.74 16.05 -11.00
N GLY A 245 8.06 15.91 -11.12
CA GLY A 245 9.02 17.02 -10.97
C GLY A 245 9.70 17.07 -9.60
N ALA A 246 10.00 18.29 -9.11
CA ALA A 246 10.64 18.47 -7.81
C ALA A 246 9.65 18.20 -6.68
N ALA A 247 10.15 17.63 -5.57
CA ALA A 247 9.33 17.42 -4.39
C ALA A 247 8.86 18.76 -3.80
N HIS A 248 7.59 18.83 -3.43
CA HIS A 248 7.01 19.92 -2.65
C HIS A 248 7.44 19.80 -1.18
N HIS A 249 7.51 18.56 -0.67
CA HIS A 249 8.00 18.24 0.67
C HIS A 249 9.22 17.32 0.60
N ASP A 250 10.34 17.73 1.21
CA ASP A 250 11.59 16.96 1.29
C ASP A 250 12.12 16.99 2.72
N PHE A 251 11.91 15.91 3.45
CA PHE A 251 12.30 15.83 4.86
C PHE A 251 12.79 14.42 5.23
N ARG A 252 13.23 14.28 6.47
CA ARG A 252 13.60 12.98 7.05
C ARG A 252 12.76 12.69 8.27
N TYR A 253 12.22 11.49 8.34
CA TYR A 253 11.41 11.02 9.45
C TYR A 253 11.59 9.52 9.66
N GLY A 254 11.81 9.11 10.91
CA GLY A 254 12.11 7.72 11.27
C GLY A 254 13.60 7.35 11.21
N ALA A 255 13.88 6.09 11.52
CA ALA A 255 15.19 5.44 11.48
C ALA A 255 15.35 4.55 10.24
N ALA A 256 16.61 4.26 9.87
CA ALA A 256 17.01 3.66 8.57
C ALA A 256 16.28 2.35 8.20
N THR A 257 15.86 1.61 9.21
CA THR A 257 15.21 0.30 9.11
C THR A 257 13.69 0.37 9.21
N ASP A 258 13.14 1.54 9.51
CA ASP A 258 11.72 1.68 9.70
C ASP A 258 10.99 1.53 8.36
N ARG A 259 9.77 0.99 8.42
CA ARG A 259 8.89 0.90 7.26
C ARG A 259 8.04 2.17 7.21
N PRO A 260 8.10 2.95 6.11
CA PRO A 260 7.25 4.12 5.96
C PRO A 260 5.80 3.67 5.79
N ILE A 261 4.89 4.41 6.40
CA ILE A 261 3.46 4.26 6.19
C ILE A 261 2.80 5.64 6.20
N VAL A 262 1.72 5.79 5.44
CA VAL A 262 1.00 7.05 5.34
C VAL A 262 -0.23 6.95 6.23
N TRP A 263 -0.52 8.02 6.95
CA TRP A 263 -1.67 8.07 7.84
C TRP A 263 -2.32 9.44 7.82
N ARG A 264 -3.62 9.46 8.08
CA ARG A 264 -4.43 10.47 8.76
C ARG A 264 -5.86 10.23 8.34
#